data_AF-A0A920BYT0-F1
#
_entry.id   AF-A0A920BYT0-F1
#
_cell.length_a   1.000
_cell.length_b   1.000
_cell.length_c   1.000
_cell.angle_alpha   90.00
_cell.angle_beta   90.00
_cell.angle_gamma   90.00
#
_symmetry.space_group_name_H-M   'P 1'
#
loop_
_entity.id
_entity.type
_entity.pdbx_description
1 polymer ?
#
loop_
_entity_poly.entity_id
_entity_poly.type
_entity_poly.pdbx_seq_one_letter_code
_entity_poly.pdbx_strand_id
1 'polypeptide(L)' 'MKVEYAFKGSDRTVRAYVSKRKKELIEEMEANDEAALLLEANPGDAQVDFGEAPFKLEGEVVELPYLVMSFPYSNVFLV' A
#
# COMPACT_ATOMS: atom_id res chain seq x y z
N MET A 1 -4.53 -10.27 -3.23
CA MET A 1 -5.06 -10.41 -4.63
C MET A 1 -4.98 -11.82 -5.24
N LYS A 2 -3.81 -12.41 -5.54
CA LYS A 2 -3.75 -13.76 -6.16
C LYS A 2 -4.16 -14.90 -5.22
N VAL A 3 -3.53 -15.00 -4.07
CA VAL A 3 -3.82 -16.04 -3.07
C VAL A 3 -5.15 -15.76 -2.39
N GLU A 4 -5.36 -14.50 -2.03
CA GLU A 4 -6.51 -14.03 -1.26
C GLU A 4 -7.84 -14.01 -2.04
N TYR A 5 -7.80 -13.79 -3.36
CA TYR A 5 -9.00 -13.78 -4.23
C TYR A 5 -8.95 -14.88 -5.31
N ALA A 6 -8.06 -15.86 -5.17
CA ALA A 6 -7.87 -16.96 -6.13
C ALA A 6 -7.75 -16.50 -7.61
N PHE A 7 -7.11 -15.35 -7.85
CA PHE A 7 -6.99 -14.79 -9.19
C PHE A 7 -6.10 -15.66 -10.07
N LYS A 8 -6.68 -16.24 -11.13
CA LYS A 8 -6.02 -17.21 -12.02
C LYS A 8 -5.09 -16.58 -13.07
N GLY A 9 -5.11 -15.26 -13.22
CA GLY A 9 -4.33 -14.56 -14.24
C GLY A 9 -2.84 -14.40 -13.91
N SER A 10 -2.09 -13.81 -14.83
CA SER A 10 -0.66 -13.56 -14.63
C SER A 10 -0.40 -12.41 -13.64
N ASP A 11 0.75 -12.43 -12.99
CA ASP A 11 1.19 -11.35 -12.11
C ASP A 11 1.46 -10.05 -12.90
N ARG A 12 1.92 -10.17 -14.15
CA ARG A 12 2.03 -9.04 -15.10
C ARG A 12 0.69 -8.35 -15.33
N THR A 13 -0.39 -9.10 -15.42
CA THR A 13 -1.74 -8.55 -15.64
C THR A 13 -2.18 -7.69 -14.45
N VAL A 14 -1.91 -8.18 -13.22
CA VAL A 14 -2.20 -7.43 -11.99
C VAL A 14 -1.39 -6.13 -11.95
N ARG A 15 -0.07 -6.19 -12.20
CA ARG A 15 0.77 -4.99 -12.22
C ARG A 15 0.30 -3.95 -13.24
N ALA A 16 -0.03 -4.41 -14.46
CA ALA A 16 -0.53 -3.53 -15.51
C ALA A 16 -1.85 -2.85 -15.09
N TYR A 17 -2.78 -3.61 -14.50
CA TYR A 17 -4.04 -3.07 -13.99
C TYR A 17 -3.82 -2.04 -12.88
N VAL A 18 -3.00 -2.36 -11.87
CA VAL A 18 -2.71 -1.44 -10.75
C VAL A 18 -2.05 -0.17 -11.24
N SER A 19 -1.08 -0.27 -12.16
CA SER A 19 -0.42 0.90 -12.76
C SER A 19 -1.41 1.79 -13.50
N LYS A 20 -2.32 1.20 -14.28
CA LYS A 20 -3.37 1.94 -14.98
C LYS A 20 -4.33 2.61 -13.99
N ARG A 21 -4.84 1.88 -13.00
CA ARG A 21 -5.82 2.40 -12.04
C ARG A 21 -5.26 3.52 -11.17
N LYS A 22 -3.97 3.46 -10.80
CA LYS A 22 -3.31 4.55 -10.07
C LYS A 22 -3.34 5.88 -10.83
N LYS A 23 -3.13 5.85 -12.16
CA LYS A 23 -3.19 7.06 -13.00
C LYS A 23 -4.60 7.62 -13.07
N GLU A 24 -5.58 6.75 -13.34
CA GLU A 24 -6.99 7.14 -13.39
C GLU A 24 -7.46 7.77 -12.08
N LEU A 25 -7.03 7.25 -10.92
CA LEU A 25 -7.36 7.83 -9.62
C LEU A 25 -6.79 9.25 -9.44
N ILE A 26 -5.54 9.48 -9.88
CA ILE A 26 -4.93 10.81 -9.83
C ILE A 26 -5.70 11.77 -10.74
N GLU A 27 -6.02 11.35 -11.97
CA GLU A 27 -6.82 12.13 -12.92
C GLU A 27 -8.23 12.44 -12.37
N GLU A 28 -8.89 11.47 -11.71
CA GLU A 28 -10.18 11.64 -11.05
C GLU A 28 -10.08 12.67 -9.90
N MET A 29 -9.03 12.62 -9.08
CA MET A 29 -8.79 13.57 -7.98
C MET A 29 -8.54 14.99 -8.49
N GLU A 30 -7.72 15.14 -9.54
CA GLU A 30 -7.46 16.42 -10.20
C GLU A 30 -8.74 17.00 -10.83
N ALA A 31 -9.58 16.16 -11.45
CA ALA A 31 -10.84 16.60 -12.07
C ALA A 31 -11.90 17.03 -11.05
N ASN A 32 -11.89 16.44 -9.85
CA ASN A 32 -12.88 16.72 -8.80
C ASN A 32 -12.46 17.85 -7.85
N ASP A 33 -11.30 18.49 -8.07
CA ASP A 33 -10.73 19.53 -7.20
C ASP A 33 -10.60 19.05 -5.73
N GLU A 34 -10.44 17.73 -5.55
CA GLU A 34 -10.21 17.14 -4.24
C GLU A 34 -8.79 17.49 -3.81
N ALA A 35 -8.68 18.47 -2.91
CA ALA A 35 -7.41 18.95 -2.37
C ALA A 35 -6.75 17.87 -1.48
N ALA A 36 -6.17 16.85 -2.09
CA ALA A 36 -5.27 15.91 -1.44
C ALA A 36 -3.83 16.38 -1.68
N LEU A 37 -3.08 16.62 -0.61
CA LEU A 37 -1.63 16.68 -0.70
C LEU A 37 -1.14 15.29 -1.13
N LEU A 38 -0.66 15.18 -2.36
CA LEU A 38 0.07 14.00 -2.81
C LEU A 38 1.29 13.82 -1.90
N LEU A 39 1.31 12.70 -1.17
CA LEU A 39 2.48 12.30 -0.40
C LEU A 39 3.55 11.82 -1.39
N GLU A 40 4.54 12.68 -1.64
CA GLU A 40 5.73 12.29 -2.37
C GLU A 40 6.57 11.34 -1.50
N ALA A 41 6.84 10.15 -2.02
CA ALA A 41 7.85 9.27 -1.46
C ALA A 41 9.08 9.37 -2.36
N ASN A 42 10.26 9.58 -1.78
CA ASN A 42 11.49 9.45 -2.55
C ASN A 42 11.86 7.97 -2.68
N PRO A 43 12.45 7.56 -3.81
CA PRO A 43 13.01 6.22 -3.91
C PRO A 43 14.09 5.99 -2.84
N GLY A 44 14.02 4.86 -2.13
CA GLY A 44 14.91 4.54 -1.02
C GLY A 44 14.40 4.99 0.36
N ASP A 45 13.38 5.85 0.41
CA ASP A 45 12.72 6.21 1.67
C ASP A 45 11.69 5.14 2.07
N ALA A 46 11.62 4.88 3.38
CA ALA A 46 10.60 4.04 3.99
C ALA A 46 9.70 4.89 4.88
N GLN A 47 8.40 4.64 4.82
CA GLN A 47 7.45 5.20 5.78
C GLN A 47 7.32 4.22 6.94
N VAL A 48 7.44 4.73 8.17
CA VAL A 48 7.36 3.95 9.40
C VAL A 48 6.33 4.58 10.32
N ASP A 49 5.41 3.77 10.84
CA ASP A 49 4.36 4.21 11.77
C ASP A 49 4.19 3.19 12.92
N PHE A 50 3.75 3.69 14.07
CA PHE A 50 3.47 2.88 15.26
C PHE A 50 1.97 2.97 15.59
N GLY A 51 1.37 1.84 15.97
CA GLY A 51 -0.03 1.83 16.39
C GLY A 51 -0.31 0.72 17.40
N GLU A 52 -1.56 0.66 17.87
CA GLU A 52 -2.07 -0.44 18.69
C GLU A 52 -3.29 -1.07 18.01
N ALA A 53 -3.38 -2.39 18.04
CA ALA A 53 -4.48 -3.12 17.42
C ALA A 53 -4.81 -4.40 18.22
N PRO A 54 -6.05 -4.90 18.13
CA PRO A 54 -6.42 -6.19 18.72
C PRO A 54 -5.84 -7.35 17.90
N PHE A 55 -5.08 -8.23 18.55
CA PHE A 55 -4.55 -9.46 17.97
C PHE A 55 -5.19 -10.68 18.62
N LYS A 56 -5.42 -11.73 17.83
CA LYS A 56 -5.84 -13.02 18.36
C LYS A 56 -4.62 -13.88 18.68
N LEU A 57 -4.26 -13.98 19.95
CA LEU A 57 -3.15 -14.78 20.45
C LEU A 57 -3.70 -15.92 21.30
N GLU A 58 -3.36 -17.17 20.95
CA GLU A 58 -3.80 -18.37 21.70
C GLU A 58 -5.33 -18.49 21.92
N GLY A 59 -6.12 -17.84 21.07
CA GLY A 59 -7.59 -17.85 21.18
C GLY A 59 -8.17 -16.64 21.90
N GLU A 60 -7.36 -15.85 22.59
CA GLU A 60 -7.75 -14.62 23.27
C GLU A 60 -7.45 -13.38 22.40
N VAL A 61 -8.23 -12.32 22.59
CA VAL A 61 -8.02 -11.02 21.91
C VAL A 61 -7.27 -10.10 22.85
N VAL A 62 -6.09 -9.65 22.44
CA VAL A 62 -5.20 -8.78 23.23
C VAL A 62 -4.80 -7.57 22.38
N GLU A 63 -4.92 -6.36 22.91
CA GLU A 63 -4.37 -5.16 22.27
C GLU A 63 -2.86 -5.12 22.43
N LEU A 64 -2.15 -5.00 21.31
CA LEU A 64 -0.69 -4.95 21.30
C LEU A 64 -0.21 -3.81 20.39
N PRO A 65 0.96 -3.22 20.69
CA PRO A 65 1.61 -2.29 19.79
C PRO A 65 2.13 -3.02 18.54
N TYR A 66 2.06 -2.36 17.39
CA TYR A 66 2.57 -2.85 16.12
C TYR A 66 3.32 -1.74 15.35
N LEU A 67 4.25 -2.19 14.50
CA LEU A 67 5.04 -1.36 13.60
C LEU A 67 4.55 -1.60 12.18
N VAL A 68 4.18 -0.54 11.47
CA VAL A 68 3.92 -0.58 10.03
C VAL A 68 5.11 0.03 9.31
N MET A 69 5.67 -0.71 8.37
CA MET A 69 6.73 -0.21 7.50
C MET A 69 6.32 -0.40 6.05
N SER A 70 6.31 0.70 5.28
CA SER A 70 5.95 0.72 3.87
C SER A 70 7.14 1.17 3.03
N PHE A 71 7.41 0.44 1.95
CA PHE A 71 8.38 0.82 0.91
C PHE A 71 7.64 1.10 -0.40
N PRO A 72 7.27 2.36 -0.68
CA PRO A 72 6.59 2.74 -1.93
C PRO A 72 7.40 2.35 -3.17
N TYR A 73 8.73 2.30 -3.05
CA TYR A 73 9.67 1.84 -4.06
C TYR A 73 10.48 0.65 -3.52
N SER A 74 9.95 -0.56 -3.66
CA SER A 74 10.51 -1.78 -3.05
C SER A 74 11.79 -2.32 -3.71
N ASN A 75 12.27 -1.69 -4.78
CA ASN A 75 13.41 -2.16 -5.58
C ASN A 75 14.46 -1.08 -5.83
N VAL A 76 14.48 -0.02 -5.03
CA VAL A 76 15.41 1.11 -5.23
C VAL A 76 16.35 1.20 -4.05
N PHE A 77 17.66 1.07 -4.33
CA PHE A 77 18.71 1.42 -3.40
C PHE A 77 19.05 2.90 -3.59
N LEU A 78 19.24 3.65 -2.50
CA LEU A 78 19.82 4.99 -2.56
C LEU A 78 21.28 4.82 -3.05
N VAL A 79 21.61 5.41 -4.20
CA VAL A 79 22.99 5.52 -4.73
C VAL A 79 23.54 6.89 -4.40
#